data_AF-A0A0S7YYW5-F1
#
_entry.id   AF-A0A0S7YYW5-F1
#
_cell.length_a   1.000
_cell.length_b   1.000
_cell.length_c   1.000
_cell.angle_alpha   90.00
_cell.angle_beta   90.00
_cell.angle_gamma   90.00
#
_symmetry.space_group_name_H-M   'P 1'
#
loop_
_entity.id
_entity.type
_entity.pdbx_description
1 polymer ?
#
loop_
_entity_poly.entity_id
_entity_poly.type
_entity_poly.pdbx_seq_one_letter_code
_entity_poly.pdbx_strand_id
1 'polypeptide(L)'
;MKDSPSEKKLLIPVLHFKYFGRVLNNEISLFMKDQFDIPKSRIINALKNADRTQTAFEREIEKRGQKLLNDLPEDQQAMVIIGRPYNTNDPELNLHLVEKLKNLDVLPIPIDFLPLSRENIWDDYPMMYWPNGRNESPIYSLK
;
A
#
# COMPACT_ATOMS: atom_id res chain seq x y z
N MET A 1 33.37 7.76 -6.40
CA MET A 1 31.92 8.01 -6.37
C MET A 1 31.36 8.03 -4.95
N LYS A 2 31.95 7.32 -3.98
CA LYS A 2 31.76 7.64 -2.55
C LYS A 2 32.51 8.93 -2.16
N ASP A 3 31.95 9.70 -1.24
CA ASP A 3 32.48 10.91 -0.59
C ASP A 3 32.41 12.21 -1.39
N SER A 4 31.45 12.34 -2.32
CA SER A 4 31.21 13.64 -2.97
C SER A 4 30.49 14.61 -2.01
N PRO A 5 30.73 15.93 -2.09
CA PRO A 5 30.00 16.93 -1.31
C PRO A 5 28.47 16.85 -1.49
N SER A 6 28.02 16.35 -2.66
CA SER A 6 26.62 16.14 -3.00
C SER A 6 25.99 14.97 -2.24
N GLU A 7 26.78 13.93 -1.92
CA GLU A 7 26.31 12.75 -1.18
C GLU A 7 25.93 13.10 0.26
N LYS A 8 26.67 14.03 0.90
CA LYS A 8 26.35 14.55 2.24
C LYS A 8 25.03 15.32 2.33
N LYS A 9 24.42 15.67 1.20
CA LYS A 9 23.10 16.32 1.13
C LYS A 9 21.96 15.32 0.98
N LEU A 10 22.25 14.05 0.70
CA LEU A 10 21.23 13.03 0.50
C LEU A 10 20.77 12.48 1.85
N LEU A 11 19.45 12.43 2.05
CA LEU A 11 18.84 11.80 3.21
C LEU A 11 18.61 10.32 2.87
N ILE A 12 19.44 9.44 3.42
CA ILE A 12 19.41 8.01 3.11
C ILE A 12 19.24 7.19 4.41
N PRO A 13 18.15 7.36 5.17
CA PRO A 13 17.90 6.53 6.34
C PRO A 13 17.53 5.11 5.93
N VAL A 14 18.01 4.13 6.69
CA VAL A 14 17.47 2.76 6.64
C VAL A 14 16.23 2.72 7.52
N LEU A 15 15.07 2.42 6.92
CA LEU A 15 13.77 2.44 7.59
C LEU A 15 13.06 1.10 7.50
N HIS A 16 12.70 0.52 8.64
CA HIS A 16 12.01 -0.77 8.72
C HIS A 16 10.50 -0.61 8.92
N PHE A 17 9.77 -0.36 7.83
CA PHE A 17 8.31 -0.17 7.85
C PHE A 17 7.52 -1.38 8.38
N LYS A 18 8.07 -2.60 8.26
CA LYS A 18 7.46 -3.82 8.81
C LYS A 18 7.20 -3.75 10.31
N TYR A 19 8.02 -2.99 11.05
CA TYR A 19 7.95 -2.89 12.51
C TYR A 19 7.46 -1.49 12.93
N PHE A 20 6.39 -1.02 12.27
CA PHE A 20 5.72 0.24 12.57
C PHE A 20 5.38 0.35 14.06
N GLY A 21 5.42 1.57 14.62
CA GLY A 21 5.13 1.82 16.03
C GLY A 21 6.27 1.50 17.01
N ARG A 22 7.23 0.66 16.63
CA ARG A 22 8.41 0.30 17.44
C ARG A 22 9.70 0.74 16.76
N VAL A 23 10.26 -0.12 15.90
CA VAL A 23 11.58 0.07 15.30
C VAL A 23 11.57 1.30 14.38
N LEU A 24 10.59 1.40 13.49
CA LEU A 24 10.46 2.53 12.57
C LEU A 24 10.39 3.88 13.30
N ASN A 25 9.58 3.95 14.36
CA ASN A 25 9.41 5.18 15.15
C ASN A 25 10.74 5.64 15.75
N ASN A 26 11.55 4.70 16.24
CA ASN A 26 12.86 5.01 16.79
C ASN A 26 13.85 5.41 15.69
N GLU A 27 13.92 4.68 14.57
CA GLU A 27 14.81 4.97 13.44
C GLU A 27 14.57 6.35 12.85
N ILE A 28 13.31 6.69 12.54
CA ILE A 28 12.97 8.01 12.01
C ILE A 28 13.27 9.09 13.05
N SER A 29 12.95 8.86 14.32
CA SER A 29 13.22 9.85 15.37
C SER A 29 14.71 10.11 15.57
N LEU A 30 15.54 9.07 15.54
CA LEU A 30 16.99 9.17 15.67
C LEU A 30 17.58 9.92 14.47
N PHE A 31 17.20 9.52 13.25
CA PHE A 31 17.66 10.17 12.03
C PHE A 31 17.29 11.65 11.98
N MET A 32 16.03 11.99 12.30
CA MET A 32 15.57 13.38 12.26
C MET A 32 16.17 14.24 13.37
N LYS A 33 16.49 13.65 14.53
CA LYS A 33 17.21 14.35 15.60
C LYS A 33 18.65 14.65 15.18
N ASP A 34 19.33 13.69 14.58
CA ASP A 34 20.72 13.84 14.14
C ASP A 34 20.86 14.83 12.97
N GLN A 35 19.98 14.74 11.98
CA GLN A 35 20.09 15.55 10.76
C GLN A 35 19.48 16.95 10.90
N PHE A 36 18.47 17.14 11.75
CA PHE A 36 17.67 18.36 11.79
C PHE A 36 17.37 18.88 13.21
N ASP A 37 17.94 18.27 14.25
CA ASP A 37 17.71 18.61 15.66
C ASP A 37 16.23 18.52 16.12
N ILE A 38 15.38 17.80 15.38
CA ILE A 38 13.95 17.72 15.66
C ILE A 38 13.69 16.79 16.87
N PRO A 39 12.91 17.22 17.88
CA PRO A 39 12.65 16.38 19.04
C PRO A 39 11.76 15.17 18.70
N LYS A 40 12.06 14.04 19.34
CA LYS A 40 11.34 12.76 19.18
C LYS A 40 9.81 12.92 19.31
N SER A 41 9.34 13.71 20.28
CA SER A 41 7.90 13.94 20.49
C SER A 41 7.19 14.48 19.25
N ARG A 42 7.81 15.42 18.53
CA ARG A 42 7.26 16.00 17.30
C ARG A 42 7.19 14.95 16.18
N ILE A 43 8.23 14.13 16.05
CA ILE A 43 8.28 13.04 15.05
C ILE A 43 7.21 11.99 15.33
N ILE A 44 7.07 11.54 16.58
CA ILE A 44 6.04 10.56 16.95
C ILE A 44 4.63 11.09 16.66
N ASN A 45 4.36 12.36 16.93
CA ASN A 45 3.06 12.96 16.60
C ASN A 45 2.83 13.03 15.09
N ALA A 46 3.86 13.37 14.30
CA ALA A 46 3.78 13.37 12.84
C ALA A 46 3.51 11.95 12.29
N LEU A 47 4.19 10.93 12.81
CA LEU A 47 3.99 9.54 12.40
C LEU A 47 2.59 9.03 12.74
N LYS A 48 2.04 9.38 13.91
CA LYS A 48 0.65 9.07 14.28
C LYS A 48 -0.35 9.74 13.33
N ASN A 49 -0.06 10.97 12.89
CA ASN A 49 -0.92 11.65 11.93
C ASN A 49 -0.86 10.97 10.56
N ALA A 50 0.34 10.65 10.08
CA ALA A 50 0.55 9.95 8.83
C ALA A 50 -0.17 8.59 8.80
N ASP A 51 -0.05 7.81 9.87
CA ASP A 51 -0.75 6.53 10.05
C ASP A 51 -2.27 6.69 9.98
N ARG A 52 -2.83 7.65 10.72
CA ARG A 52 -4.27 7.94 10.67
C ARG A 52 -4.74 8.33 9.27
N THR A 53 -3.99 9.17 8.57
CA THR A 53 -4.32 9.59 7.20
C THR A 53 -4.25 8.40 6.25
N GLN A 54 -3.22 7.56 6.37
CA GLN A 54 -3.06 6.36 5.56
C GLN A 54 -4.21 5.37 5.78
N THR A 55 -4.53 5.05 7.03
CA THR A 55 -5.68 4.18 7.37
C THR A 55 -7.01 4.75 6.86
N ALA A 56 -7.19 6.08 6.95
CA ALA A 56 -8.40 6.72 6.44
C ALA A 56 -8.48 6.59 4.92
N PHE A 57 -7.37 6.81 4.22
CA PHE A 57 -7.29 6.66 2.76
C PHE A 57 -7.63 5.23 2.31
N GLU A 58 -7.06 4.21 2.95
CA GLU A 58 -7.34 2.80 2.66
C GLU A 58 -8.83 2.46 2.85
N ARG A 59 -9.45 2.97 3.92
CA ARG A 59 -10.91 2.81 4.15
C ARG A 59 -11.75 3.49 3.08
N GLU A 60 -11.35 4.67 2.63
CA GLU A 60 -12.08 5.37 1.55
C GLU A 60 -11.95 4.65 0.21
N ILE A 61 -10.80 4.03 -0.08
CA ILE A 61 -10.65 3.16 -1.26
C ILE A 61 -11.61 1.97 -1.18
N GLU A 62 -11.66 1.27 -0.05
CA GLU A 62 -12.56 0.11 0.13
C GLU A 62 -14.03 0.52 -0.03
N LYS A 63 -14.45 1.63 0.60
CA LYS A 63 -15.81 2.16 0.44
C LYS A 63 -16.12 2.54 -1.00
N ARG A 64 -15.17 3.17 -1.69
CA ARG A 64 -15.33 3.57 -3.09
C ARG A 64 -15.49 2.36 -3.99
N GLY A 65 -14.68 1.33 -3.77
CA GLY A 65 -14.76 0.06 -4.47
C GLY A 65 -16.09 -0.65 -4.24
N GLN A 66 -16.53 -0.78 -2.98
CA GLN A 66 -17.83 -1.36 -2.65
C GLN A 66 -18.98 -0.61 -3.34
N LYS A 67 -18.96 0.72 -3.32
CA LYS A 67 -19.97 1.52 -4.00
C LYS A 67 -19.98 1.26 -5.51
N LEU A 68 -18.80 1.23 -6.14
CA LEU A 68 -18.68 0.97 -7.57
C LEU A 68 -19.21 -0.42 -7.94
N LEU A 69 -18.91 -1.45 -7.14
CA LEU A 69 -19.38 -2.82 -7.37
C LEU A 69 -20.90 -2.96 -7.18
N ASN A 70 -21.46 -2.28 -6.18
CA ASN A 70 -22.92 -2.29 -5.93
C ASN A 70 -23.70 -1.54 -7.02
N ASP A 71 -23.11 -0.48 -7.57
CA ASP A 71 -23.73 0.37 -8.59
C ASP A 71 -23.40 -0.10 -10.03
N LEU A 72 -22.74 -1.26 -10.20
CA LEU A 72 -22.32 -1.77 -11.51
C LEU A 72 -23.54 -2.22 -12.34
N PRO A 73 -23.77 -1.65 -13.54
CA PRO A 73 -24.86 -2.10 -14.41
C PRO A 73 -24.71 -3.55 -14.86
N GLU A 74 -25.82 -4.28 -15.01
CA GLU A 74 -25.79 -5.69 -15.46
C GLU A 74 -25.22 -5.85 -16.88
N ASP A 75 -25.34 -4.83 -17.73
CA ASP A 75 -24.85 -4.81 -19.11
C ASP A 75 -23.44 -4.23 -19.26
N GLN A 76 -22.84 -3.69 -18.19
CA GLN A 76 -21.49 -3.14 -18.23
C GLN A 76 -20.43 -4.23 -18.01
N GLN A 77 -19.56 -4.43 -18.99
CA GLN A 77 -18.39 -5.27 -18.81
C GLN A 77 -17.35 -4.58 -17.91
N ALA A 78 -16.87 -5.26 -16.88
CA ALA A 78 -15.81 -4.77 -16.00
C ALA A 78 -14.65 -5.76 -15.90
N MET A 79 -13.43 -5.25 -15.72
CA MET A 79 -12.22 -6.06 -15.59
C MET A 79 -11.36 -5.58 -14.42
N VAL A 80 -10.96 -6.50 -13.55
CA VAL A 80 -10.04 -6.20 -12.45
C VAL A 80 -8.60 -6.20 -12.97
N ILE A 81 -7.87 -5.11 -12.71
CA ILE A 81 -6.45 -5.00 -13.03
C ILE A 81 -5.64 -5.50 -11.84
N ILE A 82 -4.90 -6.59 -12.06
CA ILE A 82 -4.03 -7.20 -11.07
C ILE A 82 -2.59 -7.15 -11.57
N GLY A 83 -1.67 -6.74 -10.69
CA GLY A 83 -0.26 -6.72 -11.00
C GLY A 83 0.55 -6.07 -9.88
N ARG A 84 1.83 -5.87 -10.14
CA ARG A 84 2.67 -5.09 -9.22
C ARG A 84 2.33 -3.61 -9.37
N PRO A 85 2.26 -2.81 -8.28
CA PRO A 85 1.87 -1.40 -8.36
C PRO A 85 2.67 -0.58 -9.38
N TYR A 86 3.97 -0.89 -9.52
CA TYR A 86 4.86 -0.24 -10.47
C TYR A 86 4.58 -0.61 -11.94
N ASN A 87 3.86 -1.69 -12.21
CA ASN A 87 3.45 -2.08 -13.56
C ASN A 87 2.03 -1.63 -13.90
N THR A 88 1.14 -1.51 -12.91
CA THR A 88 -0.29 -1.26 -13.15
C THR A 88 -0.65 0.21 -13.12
N ASN A 89 0.06 1.01 -12.32
CA ASN A 89 -0.36 2.38 -12.00
C ASN A 89 0.32 3.44 -12.88
N ASP A 90 1.33 3.05 -13.66
CA ASP A 90 2.04 3.91 -14.59
C ASP A 90 1.53 3.66 -16.03
N PRO A 91 0.93 4.67 -16.69
CA PRO A 91 0.36 4.52 -18.03
C PRO A 91 1.36 4.07 -19.10
N GLU A 92 2.60 4.54 -19.03
CA GLU A 92 3.65 4.23 -19.98
C GLU A 92 4.11 2.78 -19.83
N LEU A 93 4.29 2.32 -18.60
CA LEU A 93 4.66 0.93 -18.29
C LEU A 93 3.53 -0.06 -18.59
N ASN A 94 2.26 0.35 -18.40
CA ASN A 94 1.10 -0.49 -18.71
C ASN A 94 0.60 -0.36 -20.15
N LEU A 95 1.29 0.40 -21.01
CA LEU A 95 0.93 0.66 -22.41
C LEU A 95 -0.50 1.22 -22.55
N HIS A 96 -0.89 2.14 -21.68
CA HIS A 96 -2.20 2.76 -21.61
C HIS A 96 -3.34 1.75 -21.49
N LEU A 97 -3.14 0.66 -20.73
CA LEU A 97 -4.11 -0.43 -20.57
C LEU A 97 -5.49 0.09 -20.12
N VAL A 98 -5.52 0.96 -19.10
CA VAL A 98 -6.74 1.54 -18.55
C VAL A 98 -7.53 2.30 -19.62
N GLU A 99 -6.84 3.07 -20.45
CA GLU A 99 -7.45 3.85 -21.53
C GLU A 99 -8.00 2.94 -22.64
N LYS A 100 -7.23 1.90 -23.02
CA LYS A 100 -7.67 0.91 -24.01
C LYS A 100 -8.93 0.17 -23.56
N LEU A 101 -9.02 -0.22 -22.29
CA LEU A 101 -10.21 -0.86 -21.73
C LEU A 101 -11.42 0.08 -21.81
N LYS A 102 -11.26 1.34 -21.41
CA LYS A 102 -12.33 2.34 -21.52
C LYS A 102 -12.78 2.57 -22.97
N ASN A 103 -11.85 2.58 -23.93
CA ASN A 103 -12.17 2.72 -25.37
C ASN A 103 -12.92 1.50 -25.93
N LEU A 104 -12.84 0.36 -25.25
CA LEU A 104 -13.58 -0.86 -25.55
C LEU A 104 -14.89 -0.97 -24.73
N ASP A 105 -15.30 0.09 -24.05
CA ASP A 105 -16.45 0.12 -23.14
C ASP A 105 -16.35 -0.94 -22.02
N VAL A 106 -15.13 -1.22 -21.58
CA VAL A 106 -14.84 -2.08 -20.44
C VAL A 106 -14.40 -1.21 -19.28
N LEU A 107 -15.04 -1.37 -18.12
CA LEU A 107 -14.69 -0.65 -16.90
C LEU A 107 -13.48 -1.30 -16.23
N PRO A 108 -12.30 -0.64 -16.20
CA PRO A 108 -11.17 -1.12 -15.42
C PRO A 108 -11.37 -0.87 -13.93
N ILE A 109 -11.20 -1.89 -13.11
CA ILE A 109 -11.31 -1.85 -11.64
C ILE A 109 -9.95 -2.16 -11.03
N PRO A 110 -9.34 -1.27 -10.23
CA PRO A 110 -8.13 -1.59 -9.47
C PRO A 110 -8.39 -2.70 -8.46
N ILE A 111 -7.40 -3.57 -8.20
CA ILE A 111 -7.54 -4.62 -7.19
C ILE A 111 -7.89 -4.09 -5.79
N ASP A 112 -7.41 -2.89 -5.43
CA ASP A 112 -7.67 -2.27 -4.12
C ASP A 112 -9.15 -1.97 -3.88
N PHE A 113 -9.99 -1.97 -4.93
CA PHE A 113 -11.43 -1.73 -4.82
C PHE A 113 -12.21 -2.99 -4.40
N LEU A 114 -11.56 -4.16 -4.42
CA LEU A 114 -12.19 -5.41 -4.03
C LEU A 114 -12.23 -5.55 -2.51
N PRO A 115 -13.32 -6.07 -1.92
CA PRO A 115 -13.48 -6.25 -0.47
C PRO A 115 -12.71 -7.48 0.05
N LEU A 116 -11.43 -7.62 -0.32
CA LEU A 116 -10.61 -8.83 -0.08
C LEU A 116 -10.44 -9.16 1.41
N SER A 117 -10.49 -8.15 2.29
CA SER A 117 -10.37 -8.33 3.74
C SER A 117 -11.53 -9.12 4.37
N ARG A 118 -12.64 -9.30 3.65
CA ARG A 118 -13.84 -10.00 4.13
C ARG A 118 -13.89 -11.47 3.70
N GLU A 119 -13.03 -11.87 2.76
CA GLU A 119 -13.06 -13.21 2.19
C GLU A 119 -12.18 -14.18 2.98
N ASN A 120 -12.76 -15.32 3.38
CA ASN A 120 -12.00 -16.40 4.04
C ASN A 120 -11.46 -17.38 3.01
N ILE A 121 -10.27 -17.12 2.48
CA ILE A 121 -9.61 -18.02 1.52
C ILE A 121 -8.97 -19.27 2.16
N TRP A 122 -8.96 -19.36 3.49
CA TRP A 122 -8.22 -20.40 4.21
C TRP A 122 -8.94 -21.75 4.18
N ASP A 123 -10.27 -21.75 4.03
CA ASP A 123 -11.05 -22.98 3.92
C ASP A 123 -10.73 -23.70 2.59
N ASP A 124 -10.53 -22.93 1.52
CA ASP A 124 -10.19 -23.46 0.19
C ASP A 124 -8.70 -23.77 0.03
N TYR A 125 -7.82 -23.04 0.75
CA TYR A 125 -6.37 -23.16 0.64
C TYR A 125 -5.66 -23.32 2.01
N PRO A 126 -5.94 -24.40 2.75
CA PRO A 126 -5.48 -24.59 4.14
C PRO A 126 -3.95 -24.75 4.28
N MET A 127 -3.23 -25.02 3.19
CA MET A 127 -1.78 -25.21 3.17
C MET A 127 -1.08 -24.29 2.17
N MET A 128 -1.45 -23.02 2.13
CA MET A 128 -0.82 -22.05 1.23
C MET A 128 0.69 -21.95 1.52
N TYR A 129 1.49 -22.60 0.69
CA TYR A 129 2.92 -22.74 0.93
C TYR A 129 3.73 -21.52 0.43
N TRP A 130 3.09 -20.63 -0.35
CA TRP A 130 3.72 -19.44 -0.93
C TRP A 130 3.96 -18.35 0.13
N PRO A 131 5.19 -17.86 0.32
CA PRO A 131 5.52 -16.89 1.36
C PRO A 131 4.71 -15.58 1.29
N ASN A 132 4.36 -15.11 0.09
CA ASN A 132 3.53 -13.90 -0.05
C ASN A 132 2.06 -14.15 0.31
N GLY A 133 1.57 -15.39 0.21
CA GLY A 133 0.21 -15.75 0.62
C GLY A 133 0.12 -16.02 2.13
N ARG A 134 1.17 -16.60 2.74
CA ARG A 134 1.19 -16.87 4.19
C ARG A 134 1.16 -15.63 5.07
N ASN A 135 1.73 -14.50 4.61
CA ASN A 135 1.84 -13.28 5.44
C ASN A 135 0.51 -12.52 5.58
N GLU A 136 -0.50 -12.84 4.77
CA GLU A 136 -1.86 -12.29 4.88
C GLU A 136 -2.75 -13.13 5.82
N SER A 137 -2.17 -14.18 6.43
CA SER A 137 -2.86 -15.04 7.36
C SER A 137 -2.97 -14.37 8.74
N PRO A 138 -4.14 -14.42 9.43
CA PRO A 138 -4.34 -13.83 10.75
C PRO A 138 -3.55 -14.53 11.88
N ILE A 139 -2.55 -15.35 11.56
CA ILE A 139 -1.77 -16.17 12.49
C ILE A 139 -0.76 -15.34 13.32
N TYR A 140 -0.85 -14.01 13.30
CA TYR A 140 -0.15 -13.14 14.24
C TYR A 140 -1.14 -12.38 15.14
N SER A 141 -2.02 -13.13 15.78
CA SER A 141 -2.60 -12.72 17.06
C SER A 141 -2.43 -13.84 18.08
N LEU A 142 -1.65 -13.54 19.12
CA LEU A 142 -1.48 -14.27 20.39
C LEU A 142 -0.57 -15.52 20.39
N LYS A 143 0.74 -15.30 20.59
CA LYS A 143 1.40 -15.46 21.91
C LYS A 143 2.71 -14.66 21.95
#